data_AF-A0A6G1S6E3-F1
#
_entry.id   AF-A0A6G1S6E3-F1
#
_cell.length_a   1.000
_cell.length_b   1.000
_cell.length_c   1.000
_cell.angle_alpha   90.00
_cell.angle_beta   90.00
_cell.angle_gamma   90.00
#
_symmetry.space_group_name_H-M   'P 1'
#
loop_
_entity.id
_entity.type
_entity.pdbx_description
1 polymer ?
#
loop_
_entity_poly.entity_id
_entity_poly.type
_entity_poly.pdbx_seq_one_letter_code
_entity_poly.pdbx_strand_id
1 'polypeptide(L)'
;KIASKVSEFGNAWKVNSECADVPNVEHDHAKESYSECANFFSGNSALSSCFPYINPGAFRTACDHAATEGKSEADKKKAACNLAFAYTQSCRYEHVKVDIPSGCATCSAGSSNVAIGDVVSVKSPQTSADIILVVEQITPNEEVFKDLVVPLIASLSNELKGKGITDVHFSLLGYGAPNQKWPSHYTSGGELSFEGKTKNIWFGAPQSVEKPLDTVEKRLKWIKHQIDLETGNLKLVDAFTEAGEFPFRAGA
;
A
#
# COMPACT_ATOMS: atom_id res chain seq x y z
N LYS A 1 -11.07 -33.58 -7.60
CA LYS A 1 -11.07 -34.41 -6.37
C LYS A 1 -11.22 -33.45 -5.20
N ILE A 2 -12.17 -33.66 -4.28
CA ILE A 2 -12.34 -32.80 -3.10
C ILE A 2 -11.56 -33.46 -1.96
N ALA A 3 -10.58 -32.76 -1.41
CA ALA A 3 -9.78 -33.26 -0.29
C ALA A 3 -10.50 -32.99 1.03
N SER A 4 -10.46 -33.94 1.97
CA SER A 4 -10.99 -33.80 3.33
C SER A 4 -9.92 -33.45 4.37
N LYS A 5 -8.65 -33.49 3.96
CA LYS A 5 -7.48 -33.16 4.80
C LYS A 5 -6.70 -32.01 4.20
N VAL A 6 -6.26 -31.09 5.06
CA VAL A 6 -5.49 -29.91 4.65
C VAL A 6 -4.17 -30.32 4.00
N SER A 7 -3.50 -31.36 4.50
CA SER A 7 -2.24 -31.84 3.90
C SER A 7 -2.43 -32.46 2.51
N GLU A 8 -3.52 -33.20 2.27
CA GLU A 8 -3.84 -33.70 0.92
C GLU A 8 -4.07 -32.55 -0.06
N PHE A 9 -4.80 -31.52 0.38
CA PHE A 9 -5.00 -30.31 -0.41
C PHE A 9 -3.67 -29.59 -0.69
N GLY A 10 -2.90 -29.28 0.35
CA GLY A 10 -1.64 -28.54 0.24
C GLY A 10 -0.59 -29.25 -0.61
N ASN A 11 -0.39 -30.56 -0.42
CA ASN A 11 0.59 -31.34 -1.18
C ASN A 11 0.24 -31.43 -2.68
N ALA A 12 -1.05 -31.30 -3.04
CA ALA A 12 -1.48 -31.27 -4.44
C ALA A 12 -1.06 -29.97 -5.17
N TRP A 13 -0.71 -28.90 -4.45
CA TRP A 13 -0.28 -27.61 -4.99
C TRP A 13 1.24 -27.39 -4.95
N LYS A 14 2.05 -28.44 -4.71
CA LYS A 14 3.51 -28.31 -4.73
C LYS A 14 4.01 -27.93 -6.13
N VAL A 15 4.85 -26.90 -6.20
CA VAL A 15 5.42 -26.41 -7.47
C VAL A 15 6.51 -27.35 -7.99
N ASN A 16 7.31 -27.92 -7.09
CA ASN A 16 8.30 -28.94 -7.42
C ASN A 16 7.82 -30.31 -6.91
N SER A 17 7.71 -31.27 -7.83
CA SER A 17 7.28 -32.64 -7.53
C SER A 17 8.24 -33.39 -6.61
N GLU A 18 9.52 -33.00 -6.58
CA GLU A 18 10.56 -33.60 -5.73
C GLU A 18 10.47 -33.16 -4.27
N CYS A 19 9.69 -32.13 -3.96
CA CYS A 19 9.43 -31.76 -2.57
C CYS A 19 8.68 -32.89 -1.85
N ALA A 20 9.16 -33.24 -0.66
CA ALA A 20 8.54 -34.21 0.21
C ALA A 20 7.13 -33.74 0.61
N ASP A 21 6.19 -34.68 0.67
CA ASP A 21 4.83 -34.41 1.10
C ASP A 21 4.82 -34.06 2.60
N VAL A 22 4.10 -32.99 2.95
CA VAL A 22 3.91 -32.57 4.34
C VAL A 22 2.91 -33.53 5.00
N PRO A 23 3.24 -34.14 6.16
CA PRO A 23 2.31 -35.01 6.85
C PRO A 23 1.10 -34.23 7.37
N ASN A 24 -0.01 -34.93 7.61
CA ASN A 24 -1.14 -34.30 8.31
C ASN A 24 -0.75 -34.09 9.78
N VAL A 25 -0.44 -32.86 10.16
CA VAL A 25 -0.16 -32.50 11.55
C VAL A 25 -1.46 -32.02 12.19
N GLU A 26 -1.94 -32.74 13.20
CA GLU A 26 -2.92 -32.17 14.12
C GLU A 26 -2.19 -31.20 15.04
N HIS A 27 -2.46 -29.90 14.87
CA HIS A 27 -1.91 -28.88 15.75
C HIS A 27 -2.72 -28.86 17.05
N ASP A 28 -2.07 -29.20 18.17
CA ASP A 28 -2.67 -29.01 19.49
C ASP A 28 -2.68 -27.50 19.81
N HIS A 29 -3.83 -26.86 19.58
CA HIS A 29 -4.03 -25.43 19.83
C HIS A 29 -4.05 -25.07 21.33
N ALA A 30 -3.87 -26.04 22.25
CA ALA A 30 -3.96 -25.82 23.70
C ALA A 30 -2.63 -25.44 24.38
N LYS A 31 -1.54 -25.24 23.63
CA LYS A 31 -0.14 -25.16 24.11
C LYS A 31 0.23 -24.10 25.15
N GLU A 32 0.28 -22.85 24.71
CA GLU A 32 0.87 -21.73 25.44
C GLU A 32 0.24 -20.45 24.89
N SER A 33 -0.22 -19.57 25.76
CA SER A 33 -0.69 -18.25 25.35
C SER A 33 0.46 -17.26 25.51
N TYR A 34 0.70 -16.46 24.48
CA TYR A 34 1.64 -15.35 24.52
C TYR A 34 0.88 -14.09 24.95
N SER A 35 1.42 -13.36 25.94
CA SER A 35 0.76 -12.22 26.56
C SER A 35 0.34 -11.14 25.57
N GLU A 36 1.16 -10.87 24.57
CA GLU A 36 0.93 -9.86 23.54
C GLU A 36 -0.26 -10.26 22.66
N CYS A 37 -0.38 -11.54 22.29
CA CYS A 37 -1.52 -12.05 21.55
C CYS A 37 -2.81 -11.89 22.35
N ALA A 38 -2.79 -12.21 23.65
CA ALA A 38 -3.94 -11.99 24.53
C ALA A 38 -4.31 -10.49 24.62
N ASN A 39 -3.31 -9.61 24.69
CA ASN A 39 -3.51 -8.16 24.76
C ASN A 39 -4.09 -7.60 23.45
N PHE A 40 -3.54 -7.99 22.30
CA PHE A 40 -3.99 -7.53 20.98
C PHE A 40 -5.43 -7.93 20.68
N PHE A 41 -5.87 -9.09 21.16
CA PHE A 41 -7.22 -9.60 20.94
C PHE A 41 -8.12 -9.49 22.18
N SER A 42 -7.79 -8.56 23.09
CA SER A 42 -8.63 -8.22 24.25
C SER A 42 -9.72 -7.20 23.89
N GLY A 43 -10.79 -7.13 24.69
CA GLY A 43 -11.91 -6.20 24.46
C GLY A 43 -11.54 -4.71 24.55
N ASN A 44 -10.40 -4.39 25.19
CA ASN A 44 -9.89 -3.02 25.32
C ASN A 44 -8.71 -2.72 24.38
N SER A 45 -8.43 -3.63 23.44
CA SER A 45 -7.35 -3.45 22.46
C SER A 45 -7.71 -2.43 21.37
N ALA A 46 -6.70 -1.93 20.66
CA ALA A 46 -6.89 -1.11 19.46
C ALA A 46 -7.67 -1.84 18.34
N LEU A 47 -7.71 -3.18 18.39
CA LEU A 47 -8.38 -4.02 17.39
C LEU A 47 -9.85 -4.30 17.73
N SER A 48 -10.31 -3.99 18.94
CA SER A 48 -11.58 -4.49 19.47
C SER A 48 -12.82 -3.98 18.73
N SER A 49 -12.75 -2.80 18.12
CA SER A 49 -13.84 -2.24 17.31
C SER A 49 -14.14 -3.06 16.05
N CYS A 50 -13.21 -3.91 15.61
CA CYS A 50 -13.38 -4.80 14.45
C CYS A 50 -13.91 -6.20 14.81
N PHE A 51 -13.91 -6.59 16.10
CA PHE A 51 -14.34 -7.92 16.53
C PHE A 51 -15.77 -8.31 16.09
N PRO A 52 -16.74 -7.38 15.97
CA PRO A 52 -18.06 -7.70 15.44
C PRO A 52 -18.07 -8.12 13.95
N TYR A 53 -17.03 -7.77 13.19
CA TYR A 53 -16.97 -7.95 11.74
C TYR A 53 -16.05 -9.11 11.35
N ILE A 54 -14.87 -9.20 11.98
CA ILE A 54 -13.90 -10.27 11.74
C ILE A 54 -13.71 -11.06 13.02
N ASN A 55 -13.90 -12.39 12.98
CA ASN A 55 -13.71 -13.25 14.15
C ASN A 55 -12.24 -13.16 14.66
N PRO A 56 -11.99 -12.59 15.86
CA PRO A 56 -10.64 -12.44 16.39
C PRO A 56 -10.04 -13.77 16.88
N GLY A 57 -10.86 -14.79 17.14
CA GLY A 57 -10.43 -16.07 17.72
C GLY A 57 -9.43 -16.82 16.84
N ALA A 58 -9.71 -16.91 15.54
CA ALA A 58 -8.79 -17.58 14.60
C ALA A 58 -7.42 -16.89 14.53
N PHE A 59 -7.41 -15.56 14.54
CA PHE A 59 -6.18 -14.76 14.53
C PHE A 59 -5.42 -14.86 15.84
N ARG A 60 -6.12 -14.88 16.98
CA ARG A 60 -5.51 -15.10 18.29
C ARG A 60 -4.84 -16.46 18.37
N THR A 61 -5.52 -17.53 17.96
CA THR A 61 -4.95 -18.89 17.94
C THR A 61 -3.72 -18.96 17.02
N ALA A 62 -3.78 -18.35 15.84
CA ALA A 62 -2.63 -18.27 14.94
C ALA A 62 -1.47 -17.45 15.52
N CYS A 63 -1.78 -16.36 16.24
CA CYS A 63 -0.81 -15.51 16.92
C CYS A 63 -0.07 -16.28 18.01
N ASP A 64 -0.80 -16.95 18.90
CA ASP A 64 -0.23 -17.77 19.97
C ASP A 64 0.66 -18.86 19.37
N HIS A 65 0.18 -19.58 18.35
CA HIS A 65 0.96 -20.60 17.66
C HIS A 65 2.26 -20.05 17.06
N ALA A 66 2.18 -19.00 16.24
CA ALA A 66 3.35 -18.42 15.60
C ALA A 66 4.34 -17.80 16.61
N ALA A 67 3.85 -17.22 17.70
CA ALA A 67 4.70 -16.67 18.75
C ALA A 67 5.43 -17.77 19.53
N THR A 68 4.77 -18.90 19.83
CA THR A 68 5.41 -20.02 20.57
C THR A 68 6.51 -20.73 19.77
N GLU A 69 6.49 -20.65 18.43
CA GLU A 69 7.56 -21.15 17.58
C GLU A 69 8.79 -20.21 17.51
N GLY A 70 8.67 -18.99 18.03
CA GLY A 70 9.75 -18.01 18.05
C GLY A 70 10.90 -18.41 18.97
N LYS A 71 12.13 -18.30 18.45
CA LYS A 71 13.36 -18.72 19.17
C LYS A 71 13.84 -17.72 20.22
N SER A 72 13.42 -16.46 20.10
CA SER A 72 13.76 -15.36 21.01
C SER A 72 12.54 -14.48 21.24
N GLU A 73 12.49 -13.72 22.34
CA GLU A 73 11.36 -12.80 22.61
C GLU A 73 11.14 -11.78 21.48
N ALA A 74 12.20 -11.36 20.79
CA ALA A 74 12.08 -10.50 19.61
C ALA A 74 11.36 -11.22 18.46
N ASP A 75 11.65 -12.50 18.23
CA ASP A 75 10.97 -13.30 17.20
C ASP A 75 9.51 -13.56 17.56
N LYS A 76 9.21 -13.87 18.83
CA LYS A 76 7.84 -14.06 19.32
C LYS A 76 7.01 -12.80 19.13
N LYS A 77 7.55 -11.65 19.55
CA LYS A 77 6.91 -10.35 19.38
C LYS A 77 6.69 -10.01 17.91
N LYS A 78 7.68 -10.27 17.04
CA LYS A 78 7.56 -10.06 15.60
C LYS A 78 6.45 -10.93 15.00
N ALA A 79 6.38 -12.20 15.36
CA ALA A 79 5.31 -13.10 14.93
C ALA A 79 3.93 -12.61 15.38
N ALA A 80 3.78 -12.24 16.66
CA ALA A 80 2.54 -11.69 17.19
C ALA A 80 2.10 -10.41 16.46
N CYS A 81 3.05 -9.51 16.19
CA CYS A 81 2.79 -8.28 15.45
C CYS A 81 2.36 -8.54 14.00
N ASN A 82 2.97 -9.50 13.31
CA ASN A 82 2.54 -9.89 11.96
C ASN A 82 1.06 -10.33 11.93
N LEU A 83 0.59 -11.05 12.95
CA LEU A 83 -0.82 -11.44 13.04
C LEU A 83 -1.74 -10.25 13.36
N ALA A 84 -1.30 -9.32 14.21
CA ALA A 84 -2.04 -8.08 14.44
C ALA A 84 -2.14 -7.21 13.17
N PHE A 85 -1.08 -7.14 12.37
CA PHE A 85 -1.11 -6.47 11.06
C PHE A 85 -2.08 -7.16 10.09
N ALA A 86 -2.03 -8.48 9.99
CA ALA A 86 -2.94 -9.24 9.13
C ALA A 86 -4.42 -9.04 9.52
N TYR A 87 -4.71 -9.02 10.83
CA TYR A 87 -6.05 -8.70 11.33
C TYR A 87 -6.46 -7.28 10.96
N THR A 88 -5.57 -6.30 11.16
CA THR A 88 -5.81 -4.90 10.77
C THR A 88 -6.14 -4.76 9.29
N GLN A 89 -5.43 -5.47 8.40
CA GLN A 89 -5.75 -5.46 6.97
C GLN A 89 -7.10 -6.11 6.67
N SER A 90 -7.46 -7.18 7.37
CA SER A 90 -8.79 -7.81 7.24
C SER A 90 -9.90 -6.85 7.66
N CYS A 91 -9.70 -6.08 8.73
CA CYS A 91 -10.63 -5.03 9.16
C CYS A 91 -10.76 -3.92 8.12
N ARG A 92 -9.65 -3.47 7.53
CA ARG A 92 -9.64 -2.46 6.46
C ARG A 92 -10.39 -2.92 5.22
N TYR A 93 -10.30 -4.22 4.90
CA TYR A 93 -11.07 -4.82 3.81
C TYR A 93 -12.58 -4.73 4.06
N GLU A 94 -13.02 -4.88 5.31
CA GLU A 94 -14.41 -4.64 5.76
C GLU A 94 -14.70 -3.16 6.04
N HIS A 95 -13.83 -2.24 5.60
CA HIS A 95 -13.94 -0.80 5.80
C HIS A 95 -13.99 -0.35 7.27
N VAL A 96 -13.54 -1.19 8.20
CA VAL A 96 -13.39 -0.85 9.62
C VAL A 96 -11.97 -0.35 9.86
N LYS A 97 -11.84 0.94 10.16
CA LYS A 97 -10.55 1.54 10.54
C LYS A 97 -10.21 1.15 11.98
N VAL A 98 -9.14 0.39 12.14
CA VAL A 98 -8.53 0.06 13.44
C VAL A 98 -7.07 0.44 13.43
N ASP A 99 -6.56 0.84 14.60
CA ASP A 99 -5.15 1.16 14.77
C ASP A 99 -4.35 -0.11 15.01
N ILE A 100 -3.13 -0.09 14.48
CA ILE A 100 -2.16 -1.15 14.73
C ILE A 100 -1.70 -1.00 16.19
N PRO A 101 -1.56 -2.09 16.95
CA PRO A 101 -1.03 -2.01 18.31
C PRO A 101 0.30 -1.26 18.35
N SER A 102 0.43 -0.24 19.21
CA SER A 102 1.58 0.67 19.24
C SER A 102 2.93 -0.04 19.43
N GLY A 103 2.94 -1.17 20.16
CA GLY A 103 4.13 -1.99 20.35
C GLY A 103 4.62 -2.73 19.10
N CYS A 104 3.86 -2.70 18.00
CA CYS A 104 4.13 -3.42 16.76
C CYS A 104 4.63 -2.56 15.61
N ALA A 105 4.58 -1.24 15.74
CA ALA A 105 4.98 -0.34 14.68
C ALA A 105 5.79 0.82 15.23
N THR A 106 6.83 1.15 14.48
CA THR A 106 7.72 2.28 14.72
C THR A 106 7.87 3.00 13.40
N CYS A 107 7.86 4.33 13.44
CA CYS A 107 8.22 5.12 12.28
C CYS A 107 9.72 5.41 12.34
N SER A 108 10.38 5.44 11.19
CA SER A 108 11.68 6.10 11.10
C SER A 108 11.42 7.60 10.96
N ALA A 109 12.25 8.43 11.61
CA ALA A 109 12.33 9.87 11.41
C ALA A 109 13.82 10.23 11.31
N GLY A 110 14.34 10.32 10.08
CA GLY A 110 15.79 10.39 9.84
C GLY A 110 16.52 9.17 10.43
N SER A 111 17.54 9.41 11.26
CA SER A 111 18.32 8.35 11.92
C SER A 111 17.67 7.76 13.18
N SER A 112 16.49 8.23 13.58
CA SER A 112 15.82 7.84 14.82
C SER A 112 14.58 6.98 14.54
N ASN A 113 14.34 5.99 15.40
CA ASN A 113 13.07 5.27 15.44
C ASN A 113 12.17 5.96 16.47
N VAL A 114 10.93 6.27 16.06
CA VAL A 114 9.93 6.95 16.88
C VAL A 114 8.70 6.06 17.01
N ALA A 115 8.06 6.07 18.18
CA ALA A 115 6.85 5.30 18.38
C ALA A 115 5.66 5.99 17.69
N ILE A 116 4.62 5.21 17.38
CA ILE A 116 3.36 5.79 16.89
C ILE A 116 2.80 6.76 17.93
N GLY A 117 2.49 7.98 17.49
CA GLY A 117 1.93 9.04 18.33
C GLY A 117 2.97 9.96 18.97
N ASP A 118 4.27 9.65 18.84
CA ASP A 118 5.32 10.55 19.31
C ASP A 118 5.37 11.82 18.46
N VAL A 119 5.48 12.96 19.14
CA VAL A 119 5.75 14.25 18.49
C VAL A 119 7.25 14.47 18.46
N VAL A 120 7.83 14.49 17.26
CA VAL A 120 9.26 14.76 17.07
C VAL A 120 9.50 16.03 16.28
N SER A 121 10.51 16.80 16.68
CA SER A 121 10.97 17.96 15.93
C SER A 121 11.84 17.49 14.76
N VAL A 122 11.29 17.56 13.56
CA VAL A 122 12.01 17.22 12.33
C VAL A 122 12.79 18.46 11.88
N LYS A 123 14.12 18.34 11.79
CA LYS A 123 14.92 19.36 11.09
C LYS A 123 14.66 19.20 9.59
N SER A 124 14.57 20.31 8.86
CA SER A 124 14.45 20.27 7.39
C SER A 124 15.54 19.34 6.82
N PRO A 125 15.18 18.42 5.90
CA PRO A 125 16.13 17.49 5.26
C PRO A 125 17.39 18.23 4.83
N GLN A 126 18.57 17.76 5.24
CA GLN A 126 19.83 18.36 4.80
C GLN A 126 20.39 17.66 3.55
N THR A 127 20.05 16.38 3.35
CA THR A 127 20.70 15.53 2.35
C THR A 127 19.74 14.63 1.54
N SER A 128 18.44 14.69 1.79
CA SER A 128 17.41 13.84 1.18
C SER A 128 16.26 14.65 0.60
N ALA A 129 15.59 14.10 -0.42
CA ALA A 129 14.39 14.67 -1.00
C ALA A 129 13.49 13.56 -1.59
N ASP A 130 12.19 13.67 -1.38
CA ASP A 130 11.19 12.80 -2.01
C ASP A 130 10.33 13.60 -3.00
N ILE A 131 10.18 13.05 -4.20
CA ILE A 131 9.52 13.73 -5.31
C ILE A 131 8.51 12.80 -5.95
N ILE A 132 7.24 13.19 -5.92
CA ILE A 132 6.17 12.51 -6.66
C ILE A 132 5.92 13.22 -7.99
N LEU A 133 6.04 12.47 -9.08
CA LEU A 133 5.68 12.91 -10.42
C LEU A 133 4.23 12.50 -10.68
N VAL A 134 3.36 13.50 -10.88
CA VAL A 134 1.94 13.29 -11.19
C VAL A 134 1.74 13.48 -12.69
N VAL A 135 1.36 12.41 -13.39
CA VAL A 135 1.32 12.38 -14.87
C VAL A 135 -0.08 12.02 -15.36
N GLU A 136 -0.65 12.88 -16.19
CA GLU A 136 -1.89 12.56 -16.90
C GLU A 136 -1.61 11.66 -18.11
N GLN A 137 -2.21 10.48 -18.10
CA GLN A 137 -1.98 9.35 -18.99
C GLN A 137 -2.85 9.41 -20.26
N ILE A 138 -2.85 10.57 -20.91
CA ILE A 138 -3.49 10.77 -22.20
C ILE A 138 -2.45 10.82 -23.32
N THR A 139 -2.79 10.33 -24.52
CA THR A 139 -1.86 10.23 -25.66
C THR A 139 -1.07 11.52 -25.95
N PRO A 140 -1.63 12.74 -25.87
CA PRO A 140 -0.85 13.97 -26.06
C PRO A 140 0.33 14.16 -25.09
N ASN A 141 0.29 13.54 -23.90
CA ASN A 141 1.34 13.64 -22.90
C ASN A 141 2.38 12.54 -23.00
N GLU A 142 2.23 11.58 -23.92
CA GLU A 142 3.13 10.43 -24.03
C GLU A 142 4.55 10.86 -24.44
N GLU A 143 4.66 11.75 -25.44
CA GLU A 143 5.95 12.29 -25.86
C GLU A 143 6.58 13.16 -24.77
N VAL A 144 5.78 14.04 -24.13
CA VAL A 144 6.21 14.85 -22.99
C VAL A 144 6.74 13.97 -21.85
N PHE A 145 6.08 12.86 -21.56
CA PHE A 145 6.53 11.94 -20.53
C PHE A 145 7.87 11.30 -20.89
N LYS A 146 8.00 10.79 -22.12
CA LYS A 146 9.21 10.09 -22.58
C LYS A 146 10.40 11.01 -22.75
N ASP A 147 10.18 12.22 -23.27
CA ASP A 147 11.25 13.11 -23.71
C ASP A 147 11.58 14.19 -22.67
N LEU A 148 10.67 14.49 -21.73
CA LEU A 148 10.89 15.50 -20.70
C LEU A 148 10.84 14.91 -19.28
N VAL A 149 9.77 14.18 -18.92
CA VAL A 149 9.59 13.69 -17.53
C VAL A 149 10.62 12.63 -17.17
N VAL A 150 10.87 11.66 -18.06
CA VAL A 150 11.86 10.61 -17.82
C VAL A 150 13.29 11.19 -17.70
N PRO A 151 13.77 12.05 -18.63
CA PRO A 151 15.08 12.69 -18.49
C PRO A 151 15.21 13.66 -17.31
N LEU A 152 14.10 14.29 -16.88
CA LEU A 152 14.08 15.21 -15.75
C LEU A 152 14.57 14.55 -14.46
N ILE A 153 14.32 13.25 -14.26
CA ILE A 153 14.77 12.52 -13.07
C ILE A 153 16.29 12.58 -12.94
N ALA A 154 17.02 12.32 -14.02
CA ALA A 154 18.47 12.37 -14.02
C ALA A 154 18.99 13.80 -13.84
N SER A 155 18.35 14.77 -14.50
CA SER A 155 18.71 16.19 -14.37
C SER A 155 18.51 16.70 -12.94
N LEU A 156 17.35 16.43 -12.35
CA LEU A 156 16.99 16.89 -11.02
C LEU A 156 17.81 16.19 -9.94
N SER A 157 18.07 14.88 -10.10
CA SER A 157 19.00 14.13 -9.24
C SER A 157 20.38 14.78 -9.23
N ASN A 158 20.92 15.15 -10.40
CA ASN A 158 22.23 15.78 -10.49
C ASN A 158 22.25 17.19 -9.88
N GLU A 159 21.19 17.99 -10.10
CA GLU A 159 21.10 19.34 -9.53
C GLU A 159 20.99 19.30 -7.99
N LEU A 160 20.15 18.41 -7.45
CA LEU A 160 19.99 18.20 -6.02
C LEU A 160 21.29 17.69 -5.39
N LYS A 161 21.98 16.77 -6.06
CA LYS A 161 23.31 16.30 -5.63
C LYS A 161 24.33 17.43 -5.58
N GLY A 162 24.31 18.34 -6.55
CA GLY A 162 25.13 19.56 -6.55
C GLY A 162 24.86 20.50 -5.37
N LYS A 163 23.65 20.44 -4.79
CA LYS A 163 23.23 21.18 -3.59
C LYS A 163 23.42 20.39 -2.28
N GLY A 164 24.07 19.22 -2.33
CA GLY A 164 24.31 18.38 -1.15
C GLY A 164 23.18 17.40 -0.82
N ILE A 165 22.12 17.34 -1.64
CA ILE A 165 21.01 16.40 -1.50
C ILE A 165 21.32 15.15 -2.31
N THR A 166 21.88 14.14 -1.67
CA THR A 166 22.43 12.94 -2.32
C THR A 166 21.46 11.75 -2.32
N ASP A 167 20.46 11.75 -1.45
CA ASP A 167 19.44 10.70 -1.33
C ASP A 167 18.09 11.19 -1.88
N VAL A 168 17.91 11.08 -3.19
CA VAL A 168 16.68 11.54 -3.87
C VAL A 168 15.85 10.33 -4.28
N HIS A 169 14.59 10.31 -3.85
CA HIS A 169 13.64 9.27 -4.21
C HIS A 169 12.53 9.83 -5.09
N PHE A 170 12.27 9.14 -6.20
CA PHE A 170 11.20 9.51 -7.13
C PHE A 170 10.07 8.49 -7.06
N SER A 171 8.85 8.97 -7.06
CA SER A 171 7.63 8.18 -7.20
C SER A 171 6.84 8.66 -8.40
N LEU A 172 6.03 7.78 -9.00
CA LEU A 172 5.22 8.10 -10.17
C LEU A 172 3.76 7.72 -9.91
N LEU A 173 2.89 8.71 -10.04
CA LEU A 173 1.45 8.59 -9.95
C LEU A 173 0.86 8.95 -11.32
N GLY A 174 0.24 7.97 -11.97
CA GLY A 174 -0.46 8.16 -13.24
C GLY A 174 -1.97 8.33 -13.02
N TYR A 175 -2.62 9.21 -13.77
CA TYR A 175 -4.08 9.37 -13.74
C TYR A 175 -4.65 9.70 -15.12
N GLY A 176 -5.97 9.69 -15.28
CA GLY A 176 -6.61 10.22 -16.49
C GLY A 176 -6.73 9.26 -17.69
N ALA A 177 -6.11 8.08 -17.67
CA ALA A 177 -6.23 7.12 -18.76
C ALA A 177 -7.70 6.67 -18.97
N PRO A 178 -8.08 6.24 -20.19
CA PRO A 178 -9.41 5.70 -20.46
C PRO A 178 -9.74 4.53 -19.54
N ASN A 179 -10.95 4.53 -18.98
CA ASN A 179 -11.43 3.53 -18.02
C ASN A 179 -10.63 3.43 -16.71
N GLN A 180 -9.62 4.27 -16.50
CA GLN A 180 -8.94 4.39 -15.22
C GLN A 180 -9.87 5.12 -14.24
N LYS A 181 -10.32 4.41 -13.22
CA LYS A 181 -11.20 4.94 -12.17
C LYS A 181 -10.42 5.68 -11.08
N TRP A 182 -9.22 5.20 -10.76
CA TRP A 182 -8.38 5.69 -9.66
C TRP A 182 -6.97 5.97 -10.16
N PRO A 183 -6.23 6.91 -9.54
CA PRO A 183 -4.82 7.07 -9.80
C PRO A 183 -4.05 5.76 -9.60
N SER A 184 -2.95 5.61 -10.32
CA SER A 184 -2.14 4.40 -10.34
C SER A 184 -0.72 4.72 -9.90
N HIS A 185 -0.31 4.08 -8.81
CA HIS A 185 1.06 4.16 -8.31
C HIS A 185 1.93 3.14 -9.04
N TYR A 186 3.06 3.60 -9.55
CA TYR A 186 4.03 2.75 -10.22
C TYR A 186 5.12 2.29 -9.26
N THR A 187 5.48 1.01 -9.36
CA THR A 187 6.48 0.38 -8.50
C THR A 187 7.65 -0.17 -9.29
N SER A 188 8.86 -0.10 -8.73
CA SER A 188 10.04 -0.84 -9.19
C SER A 188 10.43 -1.85 -8.11
N GLY A 189 10.52 -3.13 -8.46
CA GLY A 189 10.89 -4.19 -7.49
C GLY A 189 9.92 -4.38 -6.32
N GLY A 190 8.67 -3.89 -6.43
CA GLY A 190 7.69 -3.91 -5.34
C GLY A 190 7.71 -2.69 -4.42
N GLU A 191 8.64 -1.76 -4.63
CA GLU A 191 8.69 -0.49 -3.92
C GLU A 191 8.03 0.61 -4.76
N LEU A 192 7.41 1.60 -4.09
CA LEU A 192 6.88 2.81 -4.71
C LEU A 192 8.04 3.72 -5.16
N SER A 193 8.75 3.31 -6.20
CA SER A 193 9.94 3.96 -6.71
C SER A 193 9.92 4.02 -8.24
N PHE A 194 10.46 5.10 -8.78
CA PHE A 194 10.50 5.35 -10.21
C PHE A 194 11.89 5.81 -10.67
N GLU A 195 12.63 4.89 -11.27
CA GLU A 195 14.01 5.11 -11.75
C GLU A 195 14.06 5.53 -13.23
N GLY A 196 13.02 6.19 -13.73
CA GLY A 196 12.95 6.63 -15.14
C GLY A 196 12.68 5.50 -16.14
N LYS A 197 12.26 4.32 -15.67
CA LYS A 197 11.80 3.23 -16.54
C LYS A 197 10.48 2.68 -16.00
N THR A 198 9.42 2.74 -16.79
CA THR A 198 8.21 1.95 -16.54
C THR A 198 7.87 1.17 -17.79
N LYS A 199 7.65 -0.15 -17.64
CA LYS A 199 7.15 -1.00 -18.74
C LYS A 199 5.62 -0.93 -18.86
N ASN A 200 4.96 -0.40 -17.84
CA ASN A 200 3.52 -0.58 -17.63
C ASN A 200 2.74 0.74 -17.60
N ILE A 201 3.38 1.89 -17.82
CA ILE A 201 2.62 3.13 -18.03
C ILE A 201 1.98 3.06 -19.42
N TRP A 202 0.69 3.33 -19.47
CA TRP A 202 -0.08 3.33 -20.70
C TRP A 202 -0.75 4.70 -20.87
N PHE A 203 -0.73 5.23 -22.09
CA PHE A 203 -1.38 6.48 -22.46
C PHE A 203 -2.53 6.17 -23.41
N GLY A 204 -3.72 6.64 -23.08
CA GLY A 204 -4.90 6.41 -23.91
C GLY A 204 -5.51 7.68 -24.49
N ALA A 205 -6.41 7.54 -25.46
CA ALA A 205 -7.04 8.69 -26.07
C ALA A 205 -7.83 9.52 -25.02
N PRO A 206 -7.74 10.85 -25.03
CA PRO A 206 -8.47 11.67 -24.08
C PRO A 206 -9.98 11.41 -24.19
N GLN A 207 -10.65 11.24 -23.05
CA GLN A 207 -12.11 11.18 -23.04
C GLN A 207 -12.64 12.59 -23.27
N SER A 208 -13.25 12.82 -24.43
CA SER A 208 -13.89 14.08 -24.76
C SER A 208 -15.40 13.90 -24.88
N VAL A 209 -16.14 14.96 -24.56
CA VAL A 209 -17.57 15.01 -24.86
C VAL A 209 -17.74 15.29 -26.36
N GLU A 210 -18.14 14.28 -27.11
CA GLU A 210 -18.38 14.40 -28.55
C GLU A 210 -19.51 15.40 -28.86
N LYS A 211 -19.24 16.30 -29.81
CA LYS A 211 -20.23 17.22 -30.39
C LYS A 211 -20.60 16.75 -31.81
N PRO A 212 -21.85 16.95 -32.28
CA PRO A 212 -22.96 17.62 -31.59
C PRO A 212 -23.61 16.77 -30.48
N LEU A 213 -24.29 17.42 -29.53
CA LEU A 213 -25.05 16.78 -28.42
C LEU A 213 -26.44 16.31 -28.89
N ASP A 214 -26.45 15.54 -29.97
CA ASP A 214 -27.65 15.11 -30.70
C ASP A 214 -28.39 13.96 -30.02
N THR A 215 -27.69 13.12 -29.25
CA THR A 215 -28.29 12.01 -28.50
C THR A 215 -28.48 12.33 -27.02
N VAL A 216 -29.45 11.68 -26.37
CA VAL A 216 -29.68 11.77 -24.92
C VAL A 216 -28.44 11.34 -24.13
N GLU A 217 -27.76 10.29 -24.58
CA GLU A 217 -26.53 9.82 -23.94
C GLU A 217 -25.42 10.88 -23.97
N LYS A 218 -25.18 11.53 -25.12
CA LYS A 218 -24.18 12.61 -25.22
C LYS A 218 -24.55 13.80 -24.35
N ARG A 219 -25.84 14.17 -24.27
CA ARG A 219 -26.32 15.23 -23.37
C ARG A 219 -26.10 14.88 -21.91
N LEU A 220 -26.39 13.65 -21.49
CA LEU A 220 -26.14 13.19 -20.12
C LEU A 220 -24.65 13.18 -19.78
N LYS A 221 -23.79 12.71 -20.70
CA LYS A 221 -22.33 12.77 -20.54
C LYS A 221 -21.83 14.21 -20.40
N TRP A 222 -22.38 15.13 -21.20
CA TRP A 222 -22.06 16.56 -21.09
C TRP A 222 -22.50 17.15 -19.74
N ILE A 223 -23.74 16.91 -19.31
CA ILE A 223 -24.25 17.38 -18.01
C ILE A 223 -23.39 16.83 -16.86
N LYS A 224 -23.10 15.52 -16.87
CA LYS A 224 -22.21 14.90 -15.89
C LYS A 224 -20.85 15.60 -15.85
N HIS A 225 -20.25 15.84 -17.02
CA HIS A 225 -18.96 16.52 -17.10
C HIS A 225 -19.01 17.95 -16.54
N GLN A 226 -20.09 18.71 -16.78
CA GLN A 226 -20.25 20.04 -16.17
C GLN A 226 -20.41 19.96 -14.64
N ILE A 227 -21.19 19.01 -14.13
CA ILE A 227 -21.33 18.80 -12.69
C ILE A 227 -19.97 18.42 -12.08
N ASP A 228 -19.23 17.50 -12.70
CA ASP A 228 -17.91 17.08 -12.22
C ASP A 228 -16.91 18.25 -12.19
N LEU A 229 -16.96 19.17 -13.16
CA LEU A 229 -16.17 20.41 -13.17
C LEU A 229 -16.53 21.35 -12.01
N GLU A 230 -17.82 21.66 -11.83
CA GLU A 230 -18.30 22.60 -10.80
C GLU A 230 -18.10 22.05 -9.38
N THR A 231 -18.21 20.74 -9.20
CA THR A 231 -18.05 20.07 -7.89
C THR A 231 -16.60 19.71 -7.57
N GLY A 232 -15.67 19.92 -8.51
CA GLY A 232 -14.27 19.51 -8.36
C GLY A 232 -14.06 18.00 -8.35
N ASN A 233 -15.05 17.22 -8.77
CA ASN A 233 -14.99 15.76 -8.89
C ASN A 233 -14.21 15.33 -10.14
N LEU A 234 -12.98 15.81 -10.25
CA LEU A 234 -12.09 15.62 -11.38
C LEU A 234 -11.00 14.63 -11.00
N LYS A 235 -10.63 13.75 -11.94
CA LYS A 235 -9.50 12.82 -11.76
C LYS A 235 -8.19 13.53 -11.40
N LEU A 236 -8.02 14.77 -11.85
CA LEU A 236 -6.92 15.66 -11.47
C LEU A 236 -6.92 15.93 -9.96
N VAL A 237 -8.07 16.27 -9.38
CA VAL A 237 -8.20 16.56 -7.95
C VAL A 237 -7.88 15.31 -7.15
N ASP A 238 -8.44 14.16 -7.52
CA ASP A 238 -8.13 12.87 -6.87
C ASP A 238 -6.63 12.58 -6.88
N ALA A 239 -5.97 12.76 -8.04
CA ALA A 239 -4.54 12.53 -8.21
C ALA A 239 -3.68 13.45 -7.33
N PHE A 240 -4.02 14.74 -7.23
CA PHE A 240 -3.27 15.69 -6.41
C PHE A 240 -3.55 15.54 -4.91
N THR A 241 -4.77 15.17 -4.51
CA THR A 241 -5.09 14.79 -3.13
C THR A 241 -4.28 13.56 -2.72
N GLU A 242 -4.27 12.51 -3.54
CA GLU A 242 -3.52 11.28 -3.27
C GLU A 242 -2.00 11.52 -3.27
N ALA A 243 -1.50 12.41 -4.14
CA ALA A 243 -0.10 12.83 -4.11
C ALA A 243 0.25 13.63 -2.83
N GLY A 244 -0.68 14.43 -2.32
CA GLY A 244 -0.51 15.16 -1.06
C GLY A 244 -0.53 14.26 0.18
N GLU A 245 -1.24 13.14 0.10
CA GLU A 245 -1.31 12.10 1.14
C GLU A 245 -0.24 10.99 0.95
N PHE A 246 0.67 11.16 0.00
CA PHE A 246 1.71 10.18 -0.30
C PHE A 246 2.60 9.90 0.93
N PRO A 247 3.02 8.64 1.18
CA PRO A 247 3.82 8.28 2.35
C PRO A 247 5.29 8.69 2.18
N PHE A 248 5.55 10.00 2.19
CA PHE A 248 6.91 10.56 2.11
C PHE A 248 7.78 10.06 3.27
N ARG A 249 9.06 9.78 2.98
CA ARG A 249 10.04 9.35 3.98
C ARG A 249 10.25 10.49 4.98
N ALA A 250 10.16 10.16 6.27
CA ALA A 250 10.37 11.16 7.31
C ALA A 250 11.82 11.67 7.30
N GLY A 251 11.99 12.96 7.07
CA GLY A 251 13.30 13.59 6.91
C GLY A 251 13.76 13.70 5.45
N ALA A 252 12.90 13.42 4.47
CA ALA A 252 13.03 13.83 3.07
C ALA A 252 12.18 15.06 2.74
#